data_AF-A0A164HHM9-F1
#
_entry.id   AF-A0A164HHM9-F1
#
_cell.length_a   1.000
_cell.length_b   1.000
_cell.length_c   1.000
_cell.angle_alpha   90.00
_cell.angle_beta   90.00
_cell.angle_gamma   90.00
#
_symmetry.space_group_name_H-M   'P 1'
#
loop_
_entity.id
_entity.type
_entity.pdbx_description
1 polymer ?
#
loop_
_entity_poly.entity_id
_entity_poly.type
_entity_poly.pdbx_seq_one_letter_code
_entity_poly.pdbx_strand_id
1 'polypeptide(L)' 'MAEEYKGHRFSSREEDGLPPLSAEEIADAERQFDAFDAQRKATPPDKQIHLSDRFGDHDFDDEPPR' A
#
# COMPACT_ATOMS: atom_id res chain seq x y z
N MET A 1 -13.88 6.44 8.82
CA MET A 1 -14.79 6.49 7.64
C MET A 1 -14.20 5.50 6.67
N ALA A 2 -14.75 4.30 6.60
CA ALA A 2 -14.21 3.28 5.71
C ALA A 2 -14.46 3.70 4.26
N GLU A 3 -13.39 3.95 3.51
CA GLU A 3 -13.49 4.28 2.09
C GLU A 3 -13.71 2.97 1.32
N GLU A 4 -14.79 2.92 0.54
CA GLU A 4 -15.07 1.80 -0.34
C GLU A 4 -14.45 2.09 -1.71
N TYR A 5 -13.46 1.30 -2.11
CA TYR A 5 -12.84 1.41 -3.43
C TYR A 5 -13.00 0.10 -4.20
N LYS A 6 -13.62 0.17 -5.39
CA LYS A 6 -13.91 -0.98 -6.26
C LYS A 6 -14.60 -2.15 -5.53
N GLY A 7 -15.51 -1.86 -4.62
CA GLY A 7 -16.25 -2.87 -3.84
C GLY A 7 -15.46 -3.47 -2.67
N HIS A 8 -14.26 -2.97 -2.39
CA HIS A 8 -13.49 -3.32 -1.21
C HIS A 8 -13.60 -2.23 -0.15
N ARG A 9 -13.96 -2.63 1.06
CA ARG A 9 -14.01 -1.76 2.22
C ARG A 9 -12.61 -1.68 2.84
N PHE A 10 -12.07 -0.47 2.92
CA PHE A 10 -10.83 -0.19 3.64
C PHE A 10 -11.20 0.39 5.00
N SER A 11 -10.96 -0.38 6.06
CA SER A 11 -11.23 0.02 7.44
C SER A 11 -9.96 0.04 8.27
N SER A 12 -9.97 0.89 9.29
CA SER A 12 -9.00 0.83 10.38
C SER A 12 -9.30 -0.34 11.32
N ARG A 13 -8.27 -0.85 12.01
CA ARG A 13 -8.46 -1.87 13.07
C ARG A 13 -9.46 -1.42 14.13
N GLU A 14 -9.48 -0.13 14.44
CA GLU A 14 -10.43 0.46 15.40
C GLU A 14 -11.87 0.32 14.91
N GLU A 15 -12.14 0.57 13.63
CA GLU A 15 -13.46 0.38 13.01
C GLU A 15 -13.89 -1.09 12.95
N ASP A 16 -12.93 -2.01 12.87
CA ASP A 16 -13.17 -3.46 12.94
C ASP A 16 -13.26 -3.98 14.38
N GLY A 17 -13.16 -3.12 15.39
CA GLY A 17 -13.21 -3.49 16.81
C GLY A 17 -12.02 -4.33 17.27
N LEU A 18 -10.92 -4.29 16.53
CA LEU A 18 -9.70 -5.03 16.82
C LEU A 18 -8.79 -4.22 17.75
N PRO A 19 -8.03 -4.89 18.65
CA PRO A 19 -7.06 -4.20 19.49
C PRO A 19 -5.94 -3.61 18.63
N PRO A 20 -5.28 -2.52 19.07
CA PRO A 20 -4.11 -1.98 18.39
C PRO A 20 -3.02 -3.06 18.24
N LEU A 21 -2.22 -2.92 17.18
CA LEU A 21 -1.09 -3.82 16.96
C LEU A 21 -0.10 -3.73 18.13
N SER A 22 0.49 -4.87 18.49
CA SER A 22 1.59 -4.90 19.45
C SER A 22 2.85 -4.24 18.87
N ALA A 23 3.74 -3.79 19.74
CA ALA A 23 5.02 -3.22 19.33
C ALA A 23 5.88 -4.24 18.55
N GLU A 24 5.75 -5.54 18.84
CA GLU A 24 6.45 -6.60 18.13
C GLU A 24 5.92 -6.79 16.71
N GLU A 25 4.59 -6.75 16.52
CA GLU A 25 3.96 -6.82 15.19
C GLU A 25 4.34 -5.61 14.32
N ILE A 26 4.41 -4.42 14.92
CA ILE A 26 4.84 -3.20 14.21
C ILE A 26 6.31 -3.32 13.81
N ALA A 27 7.20 -3.68 14.74
CA ALA A 27 8.63 -3.82 14.46
C ALA A 27 8.94 -4.94 13.44
N ASP A 28 8.12 -5.98 13.39
CA ASP A 28 8.22 -7.00 12.34
C ASP A 28 7.83 -6.45 10.96
N ALA A 29 6.70 -5.75 10.87
CA ALA A 29 6.28 -5.10 9.64
C ALA A 29 7.32 -4.09 9.13
N GLU A 30 7.85 -3.24 10.01
CA GLU A 30 8.90 -2.27 9.66
C GLU A 30 10.16 -2.95 9.09
N ARG A 31 10.59 -4.09 9.67
CA ARG A 31 11.73 -4.86 9.16
C ARG A 31 11.46 -5.45 7.78
N GLN A 32 10.25 -5.93 7.53
CA GLN A 32 9.86 -6.44 6.21
C GLN A 32 9.89 -5.33 5.15
N PHE A 33 9.37 -4.14 5.48
CA PHE A 33 9.42 -2.98 4.60
C PHE A 33 10.85 -2.51 4.33
N ASP A 34 11.69 -2.41 5.35
CA ASP A 34 13.09 -2.01 5.18
C ASP A 34 13.86 -2.99 4.27
N ALA A 35 13.66 -4.30 4.46
CA ALA A 35 14.25 -5.33 3.60
C ALA A 35 13.79 -5.20 2.15
N PHE A 36 12.50 -4.95 1.92
CA PHE A 36 11.97 -4.69 0.59
C PHE A 36 12.56 -3.43 -0.05
N ASP A 37 12.64 -2.32 0.72
CA ASP A 37 13.20 -1.06 0.25
C ASP A 37 14.69 -1.19 -0.09
N ALA A 38 15.45 -1.93 0.70
CA ALA A 38 16.85 -2.24 0.42
C ALA A 38 16.99 -3.02 -0.91
N GLN A 39 16.14 -4.04 -1.12
CA GLN A 39 16.12 -4.79 -2.37
C GLN A 39 15.72 -3.90 -3.57
N ARG A 40 14.72 -3.03 -3.40
CA ARG A 40 14.29 -2.08 -4.44
C ARG A 40 15.42 -1.12 -4.83
N LYS A 41 16.11 -0.53 -3.86
CA LYS A 41 17.25 0.39 -4.09
C LYS A 41 18.43 -0.30 -4.79
N ALA A 42 18.67 -1.58 -4.49
CA ALA A 42 19.73 -2.36 -5.14
C ALA A 42 19.35 -2.83 -6.56
N THR A 43 18.06 -2.81 -6.91
CA THR A 43 17.58 -3.25 -8.23
C THR A 43 17.79 -2.15 -9.27
N PRO A 44 18.44 -2.45 -10.42
CA PRO A 44 18.59 -1.49 -11.51
C PRO A 44 17.23 -0.95 -11.98
N PRO A 45 17.12 0.32 -12.37
CA PRO A 45 15.85 0.97 -12.68
C PRO A 45 15.04 0.24 -13.77
N ASP A 46 15.71 -0.35 -14.76
CA ASP A 46 15.07 -1.14 -15.84
C ASP A 46 14.40 -2.44 -15.35
N LYS A 47 14.80 -2.95 -14.18
CA LYS A 47 14.32 -4.18 -13.57
C LYS A 47 13.52 -3.95 -12.28
N GLN A 48 13.40 -2.70 -11.85
CA GLN A 48 12.48 -2.37 -10.77
C GLN A 48 11.07 -2.70 -11.25
N ILE A 49 10.26 -3.28 -10.36
CA ILE A 49 8.84 -3.45 -10.62
C ILE A 49 8.24 -2.05 -10.66
N HIS A 50 8.26 -1.43 -11.83
CA HIS A 50 7.36 -0.34 -12.14
C HIS A 50 5.99 -0.99 -12.16
N LEU A 51 5.11 -0.59 -11.24
CA LEU A 51 3.67 -0.75 -11.46
C LEU A 51 3.45 -0.19 -12.86
N SER A 52 3.23 -1.11 -13.79
CA SER A 52 3.55 -0.93 -15.20
C SER A 52 2.84 0.29 -15.77
N ASP A 53 3.23 0.82 -16.93
CA ASP A 53 2.46 1.84 -17.69
C ASP A 53 0.95 1.49 -17.86
N ARG A 54 0.58 0.21 -17.69
CA ARG A 54 -0.81 -0.29 -17.67
C ARG A 54 -1.55 -0.14 -16.33
N PHE A 55 -0.82 0.19 -15.26
CA PHE A 55 -1.27 0.33 -13.87
C PHE A 55 -0.60 1.56 -13.20
N GLY A 56 0.02 2.45 -13.97
CA GLY A 56 0.88 3.54 -13.50
C GLY A 56 0.50 4.86 -14.15
N ASP A 57 0.29 5.86 -13.29
CA ASP A 57 0.06 7.30 -13.54
C ASP A 57 -1.31 7.78 -14.03
N HIS A 58 -2.03 7.09 -14.93
CA HIS A 58 -3.23 7.70 -15.53
C HIS A 58 -4.58 7.46 -14.82
N ASP A 59 -4.65 6.56 -13.81
CA ASP A 59 -5.91 6.22 -13.14
C ASP A 59 -6.19 7.03 -11.86
N PHE A 60 -5.31 7.97 -11.49
CA PHE A 60 -5.52 8.90 -10.38
C PHE A 60 -5.95 10.31 -10.84
N ASP A 61 -6.24 10.50 -12.14
CA ASP A 61 -6.96 11.69 -12.59
C ASP A 61 -8.43 11.53 -12.19
N ASP A 62 -8.77 12.26 -11.13
CA ASP A 62 -10.11 12.52 -10.61
C ASP A 62 -11.00 13.07 -11.75
N GLU A 63 -11.64 12.19 -12.53
CA GLU A 63 -12.73 12.62 -13.42
C GLU A 63 -14.02 12.72 -12.58
N PRO A 64 -14.56 13.92 -12.33
CA PRO A 64 -15.81 14.05 -11.59
C PRO A 64 -16.96 13.47 -12.43
N PRO A 65 -17.90 12.73 -11.82
CA PRO A 65 -19.01 12.13 -12.54
C PRO A 65 -19.89 13.20 -13.20
N ARG A 66 -20.23 13.00 -14.49
CA ARG A 66 -21.20 13.82 -15.23
C ARG A 66 -22.64 13.52 -14.85
#